data_AF-A0A0A9VZY9-F1
#
_entry.id   AF-A0A0A9VZY9-F1
#
_cell.length_a   1.000
_cell.length_b   1.000
_cell.length_c   1.000
_cell.angle_alpha   90.00
_cell.angle_beta   90.00
_cell.angle_gamma   90.00
#
_symmetry.space_group_name_H-M   'P 1'
#
loop_
_entity.id
_entity.type
_entity.pdbx_description
1 polymer ?
#
loop_
_entity_poly.entity_id
_entity_poly.type
_entity_poly.pdbx_seq_one_letter_code
_entity_poly.pdbx_strand_id
1 'polypeptide(L)'
;MAKLSYETSKAGSEKLIRALKSGSQLDVHEHFSQTHAAKKEARKNRNDMENEILCRTLAELPSDRKRAIERSVFNISKCKSSGWLSAAPLEKQNFDLSPCEFRDAIAIRYKRRTVD
;
A
#
# COMPACT_ATOMS: atom_id res chain seq x y z
N MET A 1 -3.47 -15.49 12.09
CA MET A 1 -2.53 -15.52 10.94
C MET A 1 -2.50 -16.88 10.24
N ALA A 2 -2.21 -17.98 10.94
CA ALA A 2 -2.09 -19.31 10.32
C ALA A 2 -3.37 -19.80 9.63
N LYS A 3 -4.54 -19.62 10.26
CA LYS A 3 -5.84 -20.01 9.68
C LYS A 3 -6.17 -19.30 8.36
N LEU A 4 -6.00 -17.97 8.32
CA LEU A 4 -6.26 -17.16 7.12
C LEU A 4 -5.30 -17.50 5.97
N SER A 5 -4.03 -17.77 6.31
CA SER A 5 -3.01 -18.19 5.33
C SER A 5 -3.33 -19.58 4.76
N TYR A 6 -3.78 -20.50 5.63
CA TYR A 6 -4.24 -21.81 5.22
C TYR A 6 -5.48 -21.74 4.32
N GLU A 7 -6.48 -20.93 4.67
CA GLU A 7 -7.68 -20.73 3.86
C GLU A 7 -7.36 -20.13 2.48
N THR A 8 -6.47 -19.14 2.44
CA THR A 8 -6.03 -18.52 1.17
C THR A 8 -5.28 -19.54 0.30
N SER A 9 -4.40 -20.34 0.89
CA SER A 9 -3.68 -21.40 0.20
C SER A 9 -4.64 -22.47 -0.31
N LYS A 10 -5.63 -22.85 0.50
CA LYS A 10 -6.66 -23.82 0.13
C LYS A 10 -7.51 -23.33 -1.04
N ALA A 11 -7.92 -22.06 -1.02
CA ALA A 11 -8.68 -21.43 -2.11
C ALA A 11 -7.86 -21.32 -3.41
N GLY A 12 -6.56 -21.02 -3.32
CA GLY A 12 -5.68 -20.99 -4.49
C GLY A 12 -5.43 -22.37 -5.10
N SER A 13 -5.30 -23.40 -4.27
CA SER A 13 -5.01 -24.77 -4.71
C SER A 13 -6.24 -25.60 -5.11
N GLU A 14 -7.44 -25.02 -5.09
CA GLU A 14 -8.70 -25.76 -5.31
C GLU A 14 -8.76 -26.45 -6.68
N LYS A 15 -8.37 -25.76 -7.76
CA LYS A 15 -8.33 -26.35 -9.12
C LYS A 15 -7.37 -27.52 -9.22
N LEU A 16 -6.21 -27.39 -8.59
CA LEU A 16 -5.18 -28.43 -8.56
C LEU A 16 -5.69 -29.66 -7.79
N ILE A 17 -6.31 -29.43 -6.61
CA ILE A 17 -6.92 -30.50 -5.81
C ILE A 17 -8.05 -31.19 -6.59
N ARG A 18 -8.87 -30.42 -7.31
CA ARG A 18 -9.97 -30.98 -8.13
C ARG A 18 -9.42 -31.86 -9.26
N ALA A 19 -8.44 -31.37 -10.02
CA ALA A 19 -7.81 -32.12 -11.11
C ALA A 19 -7.18 -33.44 -10.63
N LEU A 20 -6.48 -33.42 -9.48
CA LEU A 20 -5.92 -34.62 -8.86
C LEU A 20 -7.00 -35.64 -8.47
N LYS A 21 -8.15 -35.19 -7.97
CA LYS A 21 -9.25 -36.08 -7.54
C LYS A 21 -10.05 -36.65 -8.70
N SER A 22 -10.27 -35.87 -9.75
CA SER A 22 -11.08 -36.28 -10.90
C SER A 22 -10.28 -36.93 -12.03
N GLY A 23 -8.93 -36.92 -11.94
CA GLY A 23 -8.05 -37.37 -13.03
C GLY A 23 -8.14 -36.51 -14.29
N SER A 24 -8.71 -35.31 -14.19
CA SER A 24 -8.92 -34.41 -15.33
C SER A 24 -7.65 -33.62 -15.65
N GLN A 25 -7.52 -33.19 -16.90
CA GLN A 25 -6.43 -32.33 -17.32
C GLN A 25 -6.49 -30.99 -16.58
N LEU A 26 -5.36 -30.58 -15.98
CA LEU A 26 -5.23 -29.30 -15.30
C LEU A 26 -4.92 -28.20 -16.31
N ASP A 27 -5.79 -27.19 -16.37
CA ASP A 27 -5.44 -25.91 -16.99
C ASP A 27 -4.55 -25.11 -16.03
N VAL A 28 -3.27 -25.01 -16.41
CA VAL A 28 -2.25 -24.31 -15.63
C VAL A 28 -2.53 -22.80 -15.60
N HIS A 29 -2.99 -22.20 -16.70
CA HIS A 29 -3.24 -20.76 -16.78
C HIS A 29 -4.43 -20.36 -15.89
N GLU A 30 -5.49 -21.17 -15.91
CA GLU A 30 -6.65 -20.97 -15.04
C GLU A 30 -6.26 -21.10 -13.55
N HIS A 31 -5.45 -22.10 -13.20
CA HIS A 31 -4.94 -22.27 -11.84
C HIS A 31 -4.10 -21.07 -11.37
N PHE A 32 -3.18 -20.57 -12.20
CA PHE A 32 -2.41 -19.37 -11.87
C PHE A 32 -3.31 -18.16 -11.64
N SER A 33 -4.30 -17.96 -12.51
CA SER A 33 -5.27 -16.88 -12.37
C SER A 33 -6.05 -16.97 -11.06
N GLN A 34 -6.50 -18.16 -10.67
CA GLN A 34 -7.18 -18.39 -9.39
C GLN A 34 -6.29 -18.14 -8.18
N THR A 35 -5.04 -18.61 -8.20
CA THR A 35 -4.11 -18.34 -7.08
C THR A 35 -3.81 -16.85 -6.93
N HIS A 36 -3.66 -16.13 -8.05
CA HIS A 36 -3.49 -14.68 -8.03
C HIS A 36 -4.73 -13.96 -7.48
N ALA A 37 -5.92 -14.36 -7.92
CA ALA A 37 -7.17 -13.81 -7.41
C ALA A 37 -7.33 -14.05 -5.90
N ALA A 38 -7.12 -15.28 -5.43
CA ALA A 38 -7.20 -15.62 -4.00
C ALA A 38 -6.21 -14.81 -3.15
N LYS A 39 -4.96 -14.64 -3.61
CA LYS A 39 -3.96 -13.81 -2.92
C LYS A 39 -4.37 -12.33 -2.90
N LYS A 40 -4.88 -11.81 -4.01
CA LYS A 40 -5.33 -10.42 -4.14
C LYS A 40 -6.49 -10.13 -3.19
N GLU A 41 -7.45 -11.05 -3.11
CA GLU A 41 -8.61 -10.93 -2.23
C GLU A 41 -8.23 -11.03 -0.76
N ALA A 42 -7.38 -11.99 -0.39
CA ALA A 42 -6.85 -12.09 0.98
C ALA A 42 -6.11 -10.81 1.41
N ARG A 43 -5.31 -10.22 0.50
CA ARG A 43 -4.64 -8.94 0.75
C ARG A 43 -5.65 -7.80 0.93
N LYS A 44 -6.68 -7.74 0.09
CA LYS A 44 -7.73 -6.73 0.19
C LYS A 44 -8.45 -6.83 1.54
N ASN A 45 -8.93 -8.02 1.90
CA ASN A 45 -9.64 -8.26 3.16
C ASN A 45 -8.77 -7.91 4.37
N ARG A 46 -7.47 -8.21 4.32
CA ARG A 46 -6.52 -7.82 5.37
C ARG A 46 -6.43 -6.29 5.50
N ASN A 47 -6.26 -5.59 4.39
CA ASN A 47 -6.20 -4.13 4.37
C ASN A 47 -7.50 -3.50 4.86
N ASP A 48 -8.66 -4.05 4.47
CA ASP A 48 -9.97 -3.54 4.88
C ASP A 48 -10.16 -3.71 6.39
N MET A 49 -9.77 -4.86 6.95
CA MET A 49 -9.77 -5.11 8.39
C MET A 49 -8.81 -4.19 9.16
N GLU A 50 -7.58 -4.00 8.65
CA GLU A 50 -6.60 -3.07 9.23
C GLU A 50 -7.14 -1.62 9.23
N ASN A 51 -7.80 -1.21 8.15
CA ASN A 51 -8.43 0.10 8.03
C ASN A 51 -9.60 0.27 9.01
N GLU A 52 -10.43 -0.77 9.19
CA GLU A 52 -11.55 -0.72 10.13
C GLU A 52 -11.06 -0.57 11.57
N ILE A 53 -10.02 -1.34 11.95
CA ILE A 53 -9.37 -1.23 13.26
C ILE A 53 -8.81 0.19 13.44
N LEU A 54 -8.09 0.71 12.43
CA LEU A 54 -7.54 2.06 12.47
C LEU A 54 -8.63 3.11 12.68
N CYS A 55 -9.75 3.03 11.95
CA CYS A 55 -10.88 3.96 12.10
C CYS A 55 -11.46 3.94 13.51
N ARG A 56 -11.61 2.75 14.11
CA ARG A 56 -12.10 2.61 15.49
C ARG A 56 -11.12 3.23 16.50
N THR A 57 -9.83 2.90 16.40
CA THR A 57 -8.81 3.46 17.28
C THR A 57 -8.70 4.99 17.15
N LEU A 58 -8.87 5.53 15.94
CA LEU A 58 -8.91 6.98 15.71
C LEU A 58 -10.13 7.66 16.32
N ALA A 59 -11.27 6.96 16.46
CA ALA A 59 -12.46 7.52 17.07
C ALA A 59 -12.30 7.73 18.59
N GLU A 60 -11.45 6.93 19.24
CA GLU A 60 -11.19 6.98 20.68
C GLU A 60 -10.07 7.96 21.06
N LEU A 61 -9.29 8.44 20.08
CA LEU A 61 -8.16 9.31 20.32
C LEU A 61 -8.57 10.79 20.48
N PRO A 62 -7.89 11.55 21.37
CA PRO A 62 -8.04 13.01 21.44
C PRO A 62 -7.78 13.70 20.11
N SER A 63 -8.48 14.82 19.86
CA SER A 63 -8.49 15.54 18.57
C SER A 63 -7.09 15.83 18.01
N ASP A 64 -6.14 16.21 18.87
CA ASP A 64 -4.79 16.58 18.45
C ASP A 64 -3.99 15.38 17.94
N ARG A 65 -4.10 14.24 18.63
CA ARG A 65 -3.43 12.99 18.24
C ARG A 65 -4.08 12.36 17.01
N LYS A 66 -5.42 12.41 16.95
CA LYS A 66 -6.20 11.96 15.79
C LYS A 66 -5.79 12.73 14.52
N ARG A 67 -5.73 14.06 14.60
CA ARG A 67 -5.35 14.94 13.47
C ARG A 67 -3.93 14.65 12.96
N ALA A 68 -2.97 14.41 13.86
CA ALA A 68 -1.61 14.06 13.48
C ALA A 68 -1.55 12.72 12.73
N ILE A 69 -2.24 11.70 13.25
CA ILE A 69 -2.28 10.38 12.64
C ILE A 69 -3.03 10.41 11.30
N GLU A 70 -4.16 11.09 11.19
CA GLU A 70 -4.90 11.26 9.93
C GLU A 70 -4.03 11.93 8.85
N ARG A 71 -3.26 12.95 9.21
CA ARG A 71 -2.31 13.58 8.28
C ARG A 71 -1.20 12.64 7.82
N SER A 72 -0.74 11.73 8.67
CA SER A 72 0.32 10.78 8.33
C SER A 72 -0.19 9.52 7.62
N VAL A 73 -1.39 9.01 7.93
CA VAL A 73 -1.86 7.72 7.42
C VAL A 73 -2.89 7.89 6.31
N PHE A 74 -3.88 8.77 6.48
CA PHE A 74 -4.95 8.98 5.49
C PHE A 74 -4.46 9.78 4.27
N ASN A 75 -3.61 10.80 4.47
CA ASN A 75 -3.07 11.58 3.35
C ASN A 75 -1.91 10.90 2.60
N ILE A 76 -1.35 9.79 3.11
CA ILE A 76 -0.38 8.96 2.38
C ILE A 76 -1.09 7.82 1.63
N SER A 77 -2.21 7.31 2.17
CA SER A 77 -2.96 6.18 1.59
C SER A 77 -4.05 6.59 0.59
N LYS A 78 -4.78 7.69 0.82
CA LYS A 78 -5.87 8.15 -0.07
C LYS A 78 -5.41 9.19 -1.09
N CYS A 79 -4.66 10.19 -0.63
CA CYS A 79 -3.82 10.97 -1.52
C CYS A 79 -2.50 10.24 -1.59
N LYS A 80 -1.97 9.94 -2.78
CA LYS A 80 -0.55 9.59 -2.88
C LYS A 80 0.19 10.90 -2.58
N SER A 81 0.43 11.22 -1.31
CA SER A 81 1.36 12.29 -1.00
C SER A 81 2.63 11.97 -1.76
N SER A 82 3.10 12.93 -2.56
CA SER A 82 4.26 12.71 -3.41
C SER A 82 5.40 12.25 -2.50
N GLY A 83 5.99 11.08 -2.79
CA GLY A 83 7.06 10.48 -1.97
C GLY A 83 8.26 11.38 -1.71
N TRP A 84 8.32 12.54 -2.36
CA TRP A 84 9.18 13.67 -2.04
C TRP A 84 9.07 14.18 -0.59
N LEU A 85 7.89 14.17 0.03
CA LEU A 85 7.74 14.64 1.43
C LEU A 85 8.07 13.54 2.46
N SER A 86 8.21 12.29 2.00
CA SER A 86 8.57 11.14 2.83
C SER A 86 9.95 10.57 2.50
N ALA A 87 10.63 11.11 1.49
CA ALA A 87 12.02 10.80 1.19
C ALA A 87 12.89 11.48 2.25
N ALA A 88 13.68 10.68 2.97
CA ALA A 88 14.74 11.23 3.80
C ALA A 88 15.73 11.95 2.87
N PRO A 89 16.04 13.24 3.09
CA PRO A 89 16.96 13.98 2.25
C PRO A 89 18.38 13.47 2.51
N LEU A 90 18.77 12.43 1.79
CA LEU A 90 20.12 11.88 1.86
C LEU A 90 21.00 12.60 0.83
N GLU A 91 22.19 13.02 1.25
CA GLU A 91 23.25 13.59 0.39
C GLU A 91 23.53 12.69 -0.82
N LYS A 92 23.50 11.36 -0.61
CA LYS A 92 23.69 10.35 -1.66
C LYS A 92 22.66 10.42 -2.80
N GLN A 93 21.56 11.13 -2.59
CA GLN A 93 20.46 11.33 -3.55
C GLN A 93 20.36 12.78 -4.02
N ASN A 94 21.33 13.65 -3.66
CA ASN A 94 21.33 15.10 -3.91
C ASN A 94 20.08 15.81 -3.37
N PHE A 95 19.53 15.31 -2.25
CA PHE A 95 18.39 15.93 -1.57
C PHE A 95 18.81 16.80 -0.37
N ASP A 96 20.10 16.94 -0.10
CA ASP A 96 20.69 17.83 0.91
C ASP A 96 20.74 19.29 0.41
N LEU A 97 19.65 19.75 -0.21
CA LEU A 97 19.57 21.09 -0.76
C LEU A 97 19.60 22.13 0.37
N SER A 98 20.37 23.20 0.17
CA SER A 98 20.24 24.40 0.98
C SER A 98 18.83 25.01 0.83
N PRO A 99 18.38 25.86 1.77
CA PRO A 99 17.06 26.47 1.68
C PRO A 99 16.79 27.22 0.36
N CYS A 100 17.83 27.82 -0.24
CA CYS A 100 17.72 28.50 -1.53
C CYS A 100 17.55 27.48 -2.67
N GLU A 101 18.39 26.45 -2.72
CA GLU A 101 18.33 25.40 -3.75
C GLU A 101 17.01 24.63 -3.71
N PHE A 102 16.46 24.38 -2.51
CA PHE A 102 15.14 23.76 -2.36
C PHE A 102 14.04 24.65 -2.95
N ARG A 103 14.08 25.96 -2.65
CA ARG A 103 13.11 26.93 -3.18
C ARG A 103 13.16 26.99 -4.71
N ASP A 104 14.36 27.01 -5.27
CA ASP A 104 14.56 27.07 -6.73
C ASP A 104 14.14 25.78 -7.41
N ALA A 105 14.45 24.61 -6.83
CA ALA A 105 13.99 23.33 -7.33
C ALA A 105 12.45 23.24 -7.38
N ILE A 106 11.76 23.76 -6.35
CA ILE A 106 10.30 23.87 -6.34
C ILE A 106 9.80 24.85 -7.40
N ALA A 107 10.44 26.01 -7.55
CA ALA A 107 10.06 26.99 -8.57
C ALA A 107 10.17 26.41 -9.99
N ILE A 108 11.28 25.75 -10.32
CA ILE A 108 11.50 25.06 -11.60
C ILE A 108 10.42 24.01 -11.86
N ARG A 109 10.17 23.14 -10.87
CA ARG A 109 9.20 22.03 -10.99
C ARG A 109 7.79 22.52 -11.31
N TYR A 110 7.37 23.64 -10.72
CA TYR A 110 6.04 24.21 -10.93
C TYR A 110 6.01 25.34 -11.98
N LYS A 111 7.08 25.50 -12.76
CA LYS A 111 7.22 26.55 -13.79
C LYS A 111 6.95 27.96 -13.26
N ARG A 112 7.38 28.21 -12.02
CA ARG A 112 7.35 29.52 -11.38
C ARG A 112 8.70 30.21 -11.57
N ARG A 113 8.71 31.53 -11.50
CA ARG A 113 9.95 32.31 -11.53
C ARG A 113 10.74 32.02 -10.26
N THR A 114 12.03 31.69 -10.38
CA THR A 114 12.94 31.62 -9.24
C THR A 114 13.08 33.01 -8.64
N VAL A 115 13.17 33.09 -7.31
CA VAL A 115 13.31 34.36 -6.60
C VAL A 115 14.76 34.44 -6.16
N ASP A 116 15.49 35.34 -6.81
CA ASP A 116 16.88 35.70 -6.48
C ASP A 116 16.96 36.19 -5.02
#